data_AF-A0A7Y5W2P7-F1
#
_entry.id   AF-A0A7Y5W2P7-F1
#
_cell.length_a   1.000
_cell.length_b   1.000
_cell.length_c   1.000
_cell.angle_alpha   90.00
_cell.angle_beta   90.00
_cell.angle_gamma   90.00
#
_symmetry.space_group_name_H-M   'P 1'
#
loop_
_entity.id
_entity.type
_entity.pdbx_description
1 polymer ?
#
loop_
_entity_poly.entity_id
_entity_poly.type
_entity_poly.pdbx_seq_one_letter_code
_entity_poly.pdbx_strand_id
1 'polypeptide(L)'
;MHPKNHIADKAIIQNVSHKLSRAGMATTCQITVLCQNGDVTLSGTLQFDHQRRTAISAARSAEGVRRVIDQLRVLPSVKERFSVKK
;
A
#
# COMPACT_ATOMS: atom_id res chain seq x y z
N MET A 1 -9.24 -26.37 -22.12
CA MET A 1 -9.54 -25.49 -20.97
C MET A 1 -8.28 -24.71 -20.65
N HIS A 2 -8.29 -23.38 -20.81
CA HIS A 2 -7.10 -22.56 -20.53
C HIS A 2 -7.04 -22.31 -19.01
N PRO A 3 -5.97 -22.69 -18.29
CA PRO A 3 -5.73 -22.16 -16.96
C PRO A 3 -5.34 -20.70 -17.16
N LYS A 4 -6.33 -19.81 -17.23
CA LYS A 4 -6.05 -18.38 -17.10
C LYS A 4 -5.48 -18.24 -15.71
N ASN A 5 -4.18 -17.98 -15.66
CA ASN A 5 -3.36 -17.67 -14.51
C ASN A 5 -4.02 -16.59 -13.64
N HIS A 6 -5.04 -16.98 -12.89
CA HIS A 6 -5.80 -16.11 -12.01
C HIS A 6 -5.08 -16.16 -10.68
N ILE A 7 -4.19 -15.19 -10.48
CA ILE A 7 -3.54 -15.01 -9.20
C ILE A 7 -4.68 -14.78 -8.20
N ALA A 8 -4.85 -15.72 -7.26
CA ALA A 8 -5.91 -15.62 -6.26
C ALA A 8 -5.72 -14.32 -5.48
N ASP A 9 -6.81 -13.65 -5.11
CA ASP A 9 -6.76 -12.41 -4.31
C ASP A 9 -5.89 -12.59 -3.07
N LYS A 10 -5.98 -13.77 -2.44
CA LYS A 10 -5.13 -14.16 -1.31
C LYS A 10 -3.63 -14.12 -1.64
N ALA A 11 -3.23 -14.58 -2.82
CA ALA A 11 -1.83 -14.53 -3.27
C ALA A 11 -1.39 -13.08 -3.51
N ILE A 12 -2.25 -12.24 -4.09
CA ILE A 12 -1.99 -10.80 -4.25
C ILE A 12 -1.79 -10.14 -2.87
N ILE A 13 -2.70 -10.41 -1.92
CA ILE A 13 -2.62 -9.91 -0.54
C ILE A 13 -1.30 -10.33 0.12
N GLN A 14 -0.91 -11.60 -0.02
CA GLN A 14 0.36 -12.08 0.52
C GLN A 14 1.56 -11.39 -0.13
N ASN A 15 1.55 -11.19 -1.44
CA ASN A 15 2.63 -10.50 -2.16
C ASN A 15 2.76 -9.04 -1.73
N VAL A 16 1.63 -8.33 -1.65
CA VAL A 16 1.58 -6.95 -1.17
C VAL A 16 2.05 -6.85 0.27
N SER A 17 1.55 -7.71 1.17
CA SER A 17 1.97 -7.76 2.57
C SER A 17 3.48 -8.01 2.71
N HIS A 18 4.03 -8.93 1.92
CA HIS A 18 5.47 -9.20 1.90
C HIS A 18 6.28 -8.00 1.43
N LYS A 19 5.82 -7.28 0.38
CA LYS A 19 6.46 -6.05 -0.11
C LYS A 19 6.41 -4.92 0.94
N LEU A 20 5.27 -4.75 1.62
CA LEU A 20 5.10 -3.77 2.69
C LEU A 20 6.00 -4.07 3.90
N SER A 21 6.12 -5.35 4.26
CA SER A 21 7.04 -5.81 5.30
C SER A 21 8.49 -5.49 4.94
N ARG A 22 8.93 -5.80 3.72
CA ARG A 22 10.27 -5.45 3.22
C ARG A 22 10.52 -3.94 3.18
N ALA A 23 9.48 -3.14 2.99
CA ALA A 23 9.55 -1.68 3.05
C ALA A 23 9.55 -1.12 4.50
N GLY A 24 9.51 -1.97 5.52
CA GLY A 24 9.48 -1.57 6.93
C GLY A 24 8.12 -1.06 7.42
N MET A 25 7.06 -1.25 6.64
CA MET A 25 5.74 -0.68 6.93
C MET A 25 4.86 -1.57 7.82
N ALA A 26 5.08 -2.88 7.80
CA ALA A 26 4.26 -3.85 8.53
C ALA A 26 4.37 -3.73 10.07
N THR A 27 5.52 -3.28 10.57
CA THR A 27 5.77 -3.16 12.02
C THR A 27 5.40 -1.78 12.58
N THR A 28 5.50 -0.73 11.76
CA THR A 28 5.33 0.66 12.21
C THR A 28 3.90 1.19 12.04
N CYS A 29 3.10 0.55 11.18
CA CYS A 29 1.76 1.01 10.85
C CYS A 29 0.77 -0.15 10.78
N GLN A 30 -0.43 0.06 11.32
CA GLN A 30 -1.54 -0.86 11.12
C GLN A 30 -2.15 -0.58 9.74
N ILE A 31 -1.78 -1.42 8.77
CA ILE A 31 -2.27 -1.36 7.39
C ILE A 31 -3.00 -2.66 7.09
N THR A 32 -4.26 -2.53 6.72
CA THR A 32 -5.10 -3.62 6.21
C THR A 32 -5.04 -3.61 4.70
N VAL A 33 -4.74 -4.78 4.12
CA VAL A 33 -4.70 -5.00 2.68
C VAL A 33 -5.89 -5.86 2.29
N LEU A 34 -6.73 -5.34 1.40
CA LEU A 34 -7.86 -6.06 0.81
C LEU A 34 -7.62 -6.18 -0.69
N CYS A 35 -7.92 -7.34 -1.27
CA CYS A 35 -7.88 -7.53 -2.71
C CYS A 35 -9.21 -8.12 -3.16
N GLN A 36 -9.75 -7.56 -4.24
CA GLN A 36 -10.96 -8.06 -4.87
C GLN A 36 -10.82 -7.98 -6.38
N ASN A 37 -10.74 -9.13 -7.03
CA ASN A 37 -10.65 -9.26 -8.49
C ASN A 37 -9.48 -8.48 -9.13
N GLY A 38 -8.37 -8.34 -8.38
CA GLY A 38 -7.18 -7.57 -8.77
C GLY A 38 -7.20 -6.09 -8.37
N ASP A 39 -8.29 -5.58 -7.78
CA ASP A 39 -8.33 -4.27 -7.14
C ASP A 39 -7.84 -4.38 -5.68
N VAL A 40 -6.70 -3.75 -5.39
CA VAL A 40 -6.08 -3.76 -4.05
C VAL A 40 -6.46 -2.48 -3.30
N THR A 41 -7.13 -2.63 -2.17
CA THR A 41 -7.44 -1.54 -1.24
C THR A 41 -6.48 -1.56 -0.06
N LEU A 42 -5.82 -0.43 0.17
CA LEU A 42 -4.96 -0.20 1.34
C LEU A 42 -5.69 0.73 2.31
N SER A 43 -5.98 0.24 3.51
CA SER A 43 -6.68 1.01 4.55
C SER A 43 -5.86 0.96 5.84
N GLY A 44 -5.91 2.02 6.64
CA GLY A 44 -5.16 2.08 7.88
C GLY A 44 -4.66 3.49 8.19
N THR A 45 -3.83 3.59 9.22
CA THR A 45 -3.33 4.89 9.70
C THR A 45 -1.82 4.94 9.57
N LEU A 46 -1.32 6.01 8.96
CA LEU A 46 0.10 6.25 8.75
C LEU A 46 0.54 7.50 9.52
N GLN A 47 1.81 7.51 9.91
CA GLN A 47 2.41 8.64 10.62
C GLN A 47 2.92 9.72 9.66
N PHE A 48 3.32 9.32 8.44
CA PHE A 48 3.91 10.24 7.47
C PHE A 48 3.45 9.97 6.03
N ASP A 49 3.44 11.04 5.22
CA ASP A 49 3.04 10.98 3.80
C ASP A 49 4.03 10.18 2.93
N HIS A 50 5.31 10.13 3.31
CA HIS A 50 6.29 9.29 2.61
C HIS A 50 5.93 7.79 2.74
N GLN A 51 5.39 7.35 3.87
CA GLN A 51 4.93 5.98 4.06
C GLN A 51 3.78 5.66 3.10
N ARG A 52 2.85 6.60 2.89
CA ARG A 52 1.73 6.43 1.95
C ARG A 52 2.24 6.18 0.53
N ARG A 53 3.19 6.99 0.06
CA ARG A 53 3.84 6.79 -1.25
C ARG A 53 4.52 5.44 -1.36
N THR A 54 5.28 5.03 -0.33
CA THR A 54 5.95 3.73 -0.29
C THR A 54 4.94 2.59 -0.33
N ALA A 55 3.84 2.67 0.42
CA ALA A 55 2.78 1.65 0.43
C ALA A 55 2.13 1.48 -0.93
N ILE A 56 1.75 2.60 -1.58
CA ILE A 56 1.15 2.60 -2.91
C ILE A 56 2.12 2.02 -3.94
N SER A 57 3.39 2.42 -3.89
CA SER A 57 4.43 1.93 -4.79
C SER A 57 4.67 0.43 -4.62
N ALA A 58 4.76 -0.04 -3.36
CA ALA A 58 4.92 -1.45 -3.03
C ALA A 58 3.73 -2.29 -3.51
N ALA A 59 2.50 -1.81 -3.32
CA ALA A 59 1.30 -2.49 -3.78
C ALA A 59 1.21 -2.52 -5.31
N ARG A 60 1.51 -1.41 -6.00
CA ARG A 60 1.58 -1.38 -7.47
C ARG A 60 2.65 -2.31 -8.04
N SER A 61 3.72 -2.53 -7.30
CA SER A 61 4.81 -3.41 -7.70
C SER A 61 4.53 -4.89 -7.42
N ALA A 62 3.34 -5.23 -6.90
CA ALA A 62 2.91 -6.61 -6.71
C ALA A 62 2.26 -7.15 -7.99
N GLU A 63 2.59 -8.40 -8.30
CA GLU A 63 2.04 -9.09 -9.47
C GLU A 63 0.55 -9.40 -9.27
N GLY A 64 -0.25 -9.18 -10.32
CA GLY A 64 -1.71 -9.38 -10.30
C GLY A 64 -2.52 -8.15 -9.89
N VAL A 65 -1.87 -7.05 -9.49
CA VAL A 65 -2.56 -5.80 -9.16
C VAL A 65 -2.99 -5.08 -10.43
N ARG A 66 -4.31 -4.90 -10.63
CA ARG A 66 -4.86 -4.05 -11.69
C ARG A 66 -5.03 -2.61 -11.23
N ARG A 67 -5.47 -2.42 -9.99
CA ARG A 67 -5.74 -1.10 -9.42
C ARG A 67 -5.34 -1.07 -7.96
N VAL A 68 -4.89 0.10 -7.51
CA VAL A 68 -4.64 0.38 -6.09
C VAL A 68 -5.59 1.48 -5.64
N ILE A 69 -6.36 1.19 -4.61
CA ILE A 69 -7.30 2.09 -3.94
C ILE A 69 -6.62 2.50 -2.63
N ASP A 70 -6.25 3.77 -2.55
CA ASP A 70 -5.65 4.36 -1.36
C ASP A 70 -6.76 4.87 -0.43
N GLN A 71 -6.88 4.23 0.73
CA GLN A 71 -7.73 4.64 1.87
C GLN A 71 -6.90 4.83 3.13
N LEU A 72 -5.59 5.08 2.97
CA LEU A 72 -4.67 5.30 4.08
C LEU A 72 -4.85 6.71 4.62
N ARG A 73 -5.09 6.81 5.94
CA ARG A 73 -5.18 8.09 6.63
C ARG A 73 -3.81 8.47 7.16
N VAL A 74 -3.20 9.49 6.60
CA VAL A 74 -1.96 10.07 7.13
C VAL A 74 -2.34 11.04 8.25
N LEU A 75 -1.87 10.77 9.47
CA LEU A 75 -1.99 11.74 10.55
C LEU A 75 -1.18 12.97 10.17
N PRO A 76 -1.70 14.19 10.40
CA PRO A 76 -0.93 15.42 10.19
C PRO A 76 0.19 15.48 11.23
N SER A 77 1.31 14.82 10.96
CA SER A 77 2.55 15.04 11.66
C SER A 77 3.10 16.37 11.19
N VAL A 78 2.83 17.41 11.98
CA VAL A 78 3.47 18.72 12.01
C VAL A 78 4.21 19.08 10.72
N LYS A 79 3.45 19.53 9.71
CA LYS A 79 4.02 20.44 8.69
C LYS A 79 4.10 21.83 9.32
N GLU A 80 5.07 22.02 10.18
CA GLU A 80 5.64 23.33 10.51
C GLU A 80 7.16 23.10 10.48
N ARG A 81 8.00 23.82 9.74
CA ARG A 81 7.89 25.16 9.21
C ARG A 81 9.15 25.44 8.37
N PHE A 82 9.14 25.15 7.07
CA PHE A 82 10.18 25.67 6.18
C PHE A 82 9.53 26.21 4.91
N SER A 83 8.89 27.38 5.08
CA SER A 83 8.69 28.30 3.97
C SER A 83 10.07 28.80 3.54
N VAL A 84 10.67 28.18 2.53
CA VAL A 84 11.78 28.81 1.80
C VAL A 84 11.19 30.01 1.06
N LYS A 85 11.43 31.20 1.60
CA LYS A 85 11.49 32.42 0.79
C LYS A 85 12.83 32.40 0.06
N LYS A 86 12.79 32.45 -1.26
CA LYS A 86 13.84 33.03 -2.09
C LYS A 86 13.26 34.22 -2.83
#